data_AF-A0AB73T9P8-F1
#
_entry.id   AF-A0AB73T9P8-F1
#
_cell.length_a   1.000
_cell.length_b   1.000
_cell.length_c   1.000
_cell.angle_alpha   90.00
_cell.angle_beta   90.00
_cell.angle_gamma   90.00
#
_symmetry.space_group_name_H-M   'P 1'
#
loop_
_entity.id
_entity.type
_entity.pdbx_description
1 polymer ?
#
loop_
_entity_poly.entity_id
_entity_poly.type
_entity_poly.pdbx_seq_one_letter_code
_entity_poly.pdbx_strand_id
1 'polypeptide(L)'
;MKVITAKTAGFCFGVKRAVDKVYEQAEKGETPVYTYGPIIHNEEVVKDLEKKGVMVIGSAEELSQLHEGTVVIRSHGVSKEIYDMIKQQGLHLIDATCPFVLKIHNIVREQSAKGARIVIIGNKSHPEVEGIYGWCDGGAAVIATEEEALNFTSTPGQKICIVSQTTFNYNKFNKLVEIISEKGYDILVLNTICNATAERQTEAAEIAKAVDAMIVIGGRNSSNTQKLFEICKNECENTYYIQTLVDLDVHSLPSMSCVGITAGASTPNKIIEEVQNNVRNEL
;
A
#
# COMPACT_ATOMS: atom_id res chain seq x y z
N MET A 1 -20.13 3.64 -26.09
CA MET A 1 -18.68 3.43 -25.88
C MET A 1 -18.38 2.02 -25.33
N LYS A 2 -17.25 1.40 -25.68
CA LYS A 2 -16.80 0.14 -25.04
C LYS A 2 -16.04 0.48 -23.75
N VAL A 3 -16.41 -0.16 -22.63
CA VAL A 3 -15.71 0.03 -21.35
C VAL A 3 -15.13 -1.30 -20.87
N ILE A 4 -13.82 -1.32 -20.63
CA ILE A 4 -13.08 -2.47 -20.10
C ILE A 4 -12.66 -2.15 -18.67
N THR A 5 -13.27 -2.82 -17.69
CA THR A 5 -12.87 -2.66 -16.28
C THR A 5 -11.96 -3.81 -15.88
N ALA A 6 -10.81 -3.49 -15.29
CA ALA A 6 -9.87 -4.47 -14.76
C ALA A 6 -10.57 -5.35 -13.72
N LYS A 7 -10.43 -6.68 -13.83
CA LYS A 7 -11.04 -7.65 -12.92
C LYS A 7 -10.46 -7.54 -11.52
N THR A 8 -9.19 -7.13 -11.44
CA THR A 8 -8.53 -6.93 -10.15
C THR A 8 -8.97 -5.65 -9.46
N ALA A 9 -9.65 -4.69 -10.13
CA ALA A 9 -9.98 -3.37 -9.60
C ALA A 9 -10.73 -3.41 -8.25
N GLY A 10 -10.42 -2.45 -7.38
CA GLY A 10 -10.98 -2.32 -6.03
C GLY A 10 -10.24 -3.08 -4.92
N PHE A 11 -10.93 -3.35 -3.82
CA PHE A 11 -10.31 -3.89 -2.61
C PHE A 11 -9.54 -5.19 -2.83
N CYS A 12 -8.29 -5.24 -2.38
CA CYS A 12 -7.60 -6.51 -2.20
C CYS A 12 -8.03 -7.20 -0.89
N PHE A 13 -7.71 -8.49 -0.75
CA PHE A 13 -8.02 -9.27 0.46
C PHE A 13 -7.55 -8.59 1.75
N GLY A 14 -6.32 -8.09 1.78
CA GLY A 14 -5.74 -7.47 2.98
C GLY A 14 -6.49 -6.20 3.40
N VAL A 15 -6.88 -5.38 2.41
CA VAL A 15 -7.68 -4.17 2.63
C VAL A 15 -9.08 -4.53 3.14
N LYS A 16 -9.78 -5.45 2.45
CA LYS A 16 -11.12 -5.87 2.85
C LYS A 16 -11.13 -6.38 4.29
N ARG A 17 -10.21 -7.29 4.63
CA ARG A 17 -10.05 -7.81 5.99
C ARG A 17 -9.82 -6.70 7.02
N ALA A 18 -9.01 -5.69 6.69
CA ALA A 18 -8.69 -4.62 7.64
C ALA A 18 -9.89 -3.71 7.88
N VAL A 19 -10.59 -3.33 6.81
CA VAL A 19 -11.79 -2.50 6.87
C VAL A 19 -12.94 -3.22 7.60
N ASP A 20 -13.21 -4.48 7.25
CA ASP A 20 -14.27 -5.29 7.88
C ASP A 20 -14.03 -5.43 9.39
N LYS A 21 -12.78 -5.62 9.82
CA LYS A 21 -12.41 -5.67 11.25
C LYS A 21 -12.78 -4.39 11.99
N VAL A 22 -12.53 -3.21 11.40
CA VAL A 22 -12.84 -1.94 12.06
C VAL A 22 -14.35 -1.73 12.12
N TYR A 23 -15.08 -2.03 11.04
CA TYR A 23 -16.55 -1.96 11.07
C TYR A 23 -17.14 -2.87 12.15
N GLU A 24 -16.65 -4.11 12.29
CA GLU A 24 -17.11 -5.03 13.32
C GLU A 24 -16.90 -4.46 14.74
N GLN A 25 -15.76 -3.81 15.00
CA GLN A 25 -15.52 -3.19 16.31
C GLN A 25 -16.41 -1.96 16.55
N ALA A 26 -16.57 -1.12 15.52
CA ALA A 26 -17.43 0.05 15.61
C ALA A 26 -18.89 -0.35 15.88
N GLU A 27 -19.36 -1.44 15.28
CA GLU A 27 -20.71 -1.97 15.48
C GLU A 27 -20.95 -2.58 16.87
N LYS A 28 -19.92 -3.18 17.48
CA LYS A 28 -20.03 -3.70 18.85
C LYS A 28 -20.28 -2.59 19.87
N GLY A 29 -19.67 -1.42 19.68
CA GLY A 29 -19.90 -0.24 20.53
C GLY A 29 -19.54 -0.42 22.01
N GLU A 30 -18.68 -1.38 22.34
CA GLU A 30 -18.34 -1.73 23.74
C GLU A 30 -17.36 -0.73 24.37
N THR A 31 -16.41 -0.21 23.58
CA THR A 31 -15.37 0.73 24.02
C THR A 31 -15.03 1.71 22.88
N PRO A 32 -14.44 2.88 23.15
CA PRO A 32 -13.91 3.76 22.11
C PRO A 32 -12.98 2.99 21.15
N VAL A 33 -13.17 3.18 19.85
CA VAL A 33 -12.37 2.50 18.81
C VAL A 33 -11.46 3.51 18.13
N TYR A 34 -10.17 3.20 18.13
CA TYR A 34 -9.13 3.99 17.50
C TYR A 34 -8.44 3.21 16.40
N THR A 35 -8.01 3.87 15.33
CA THR A 35 -7.05 3.30 14.38
C THR A 35 -5.72 4.03 14.49
N TYR A 36 -4.60 3.31 14.58
CA TYR A 36 -3.27 3.94 14.54
C TYR A 36 -2.90 4.27 13.09
N GLY A 37 -3.10 5.53 12.73
CA GLY A 37 -3.15 6.04 11.37
C GLY A 37 -4.42 5.62 10.61
N PRO A 38 -4.61 6.11 9.38
CA PRO A 38 -5.70 5.65 8.52
C PRO A 38 -5.65 4.14 8.32
N ILE A 39 -6.79 3.45 8.50
CA ILE A 39 -6.89 1.99 8.34
C ILE A 39 -6.36 1.54 6.97
N ILE A 40 -6.67 2.33 5.93
CA ILE A 40 -6.20 2.22 4.55
C ILE A 40 -5.98 3.63 3.96
N HIS A 41 -5.28 3.72 2.83
CA HIS A 41 -5.15 4.97 2.07
C HIS A 41 -6.37 5.22 1.17
N ASN A 42 -7.51 5.52 1.78
CA ASN A 42 -8.74 5.96 1.10
C ASN A 42 -9.56 6.87 2.03
N GLU A 43 -9.73 8.13 1.64
CA GLU A 43 -10.39 9.15 2.46
C GLU A 43 -11.87 8.89 2.67
N GLU A 44 -12.58 8.36 1.67
CA GLU A 44 -14.02 8.08 1.78
C GLU A 44 -14.30 6.96 2.79
N VAL A 45 -13.45 5.94 2.83
CA VAL A 45 -13.54 4.88 3.85
C VAL A 45 -13.23 5.41 5.24
N VAL A 46 -12.22 6.28 5.37
CA VAL A 46 -11.88 6.90 6.67
C VAL A 46 -13.05 7.76 7.17
N LYS A 47 -13.62 8.62 6.32
CA LYS A 47 -14.79 9.44 6.67
C LYS A 47 -16.01 8.61 7.07
N ASP A 48 -16.24 7.47 6.42
CA ASP A 48 -17.36 6.58 6.79
C ASP A 48 -17.17 5.97 8.19
N LEU A 49 -15.94 5.55 8.51
CA LEU A 49 -15.58 5.03 9.83
C LEU A 49 -15.67 6.11 10.92
N GLU A 50 -15.25 7.34 10.64
CA GLU A 50 -15.39 8.47 11.55
C GLU A 50 -16.86 8.75 11.88
N LYS A 51 -17.76 8.70 10.90
CA LYS A 51 -19.22 8.81 11.11
C LYS A 51 -19.78 7.70 12.00
N LYS A 52 -19.10 6.56 12.07
CA LYS A 52 -19.44 5.43 12.94
C LYS A 52 -18.72 5.48 14.30
N GLY A 53 -18.04 6.58 14.62
CA GLY A 53 -17.41 6.80 15.93
C GLY A 53 -15.97 6.27 16.05
N VAL A 54 -15.34 5.88 14.94
CA VAL A 54 -13.92 5.47 14.94
C VAL A 54 -13.03 6.71 14.87
N MET A 55 -12.04 6.81 15.74
CA MET A 55 -11.09 7.93 15.77
C MET A 55 -9.73 7.52 15.19
N VAL A 56 -9.14 8.37 14.35
CA VAL A 56 -7.78 8.16 13.84
C VAL A 56 -6.77 8.80 14.77
N ILE A 57 -5.76 8.04 15.18
CA ILE A 57 -4.61 8.51 15.96
C ILE A 57 -3.42 8.64 15.04
N GLY A 58 -2.82 9.82 14.97
CA GLY A 58 -1.76 10.15 14.03
C GLY A 58 -0.35 9.82 14.53
N SER A 59 -0.15 9.72 15.86
CA SER A 59 1.19 9.67 16.43
C SER A 59 1.30 8.87 17.74
N ALA A 60 2.53 8.60 18.14
CA ALA A 60 2.84 7.92 19.41
C ALA A 60 2.47 8.80 20.61
N GLU A 61 2.55 10.13 20.48
CA GLU A 61 2.16 11.09 21.51
C GLU A 61 0.65 11.05 21.75
N GLU A 62 -0.16 11.04 20.69
CA GLU A 62 -1.61 10.89 20.83
C GLU A 62 -1.99 9.52 21.41
N LEU A 63 -1.30 8.45 20.99
CA LEU A 63 -1.46 7.12 21.60
C LEU A 63 -1.14 7.15 23.11
N SER A 64 -0.08 7.87 23.51
CA SER A 64 0.35 7.97 24.91
C SER A 64 -0.70 8.59 25.85
N GLN A 65 -1.64 9.35 25.29
CA GLN A 65 -2.72 10.02 25.99
C GLN A 65 -3.97 9.13 26.16
N LEU A 66 -4.00 7.96 25.52
CA LEU A 66 -5.10 7.02 25.71
C LEU A 66 -4.95 6.22 27.01
N HIS A 67 -6.08 6.01 27.67
CA HIS A 67 -6.16 5.24 28.92
C HIS A 67 -7.19 4.11 28.89
N GLU A 68 -8.03 4.06 27.86
CA GLU A 68 -9.01 3.00 27.63
C GLU A 68 -9.33 2.90 26.14
N GLY A 69 -9.97 1.81 25.74
CA GLY A 69 -10.43 1.60 24.38
C GLY A 69 -9.68 0.53 23.61
N THR A 70 -10.10 0.37 22.36
CA THR A 70 -9.55 -0.57 21.40
C THR A 70 -8.74 0.17 20.35
N VAL A 71 -7.47 -0.19 20.18
CA VAL A 71 -6.60 0.33 19.12
C VAL A 71 -6.42 -0.72 18.03
N VAL A 72 -6.86 -0.37 16.83
CA VAL A 72 -6.72 -1.19 15.62
C VAL A 72 -5.47 -0.77 14.84
N ILE A 73 -4.57 -1.72 14.59
CA ILE A 73 -3.40 -1.50 13.74
C ILE A 73 -3.79 -1.57 12.27
N ARG A 74 -3.42 -0.55 11.50
CA ARG A 74 -3.72 -0.42 10.06
C ARG A 74 -3.16 -1.56 9.20
N SER A 75 -3.70 -1.75 7.99
CA SER A 75 -3.30 -2.83 7.08
C SER A 75 -1.81 -2.83 6.71
N HIS A 76 -1.18 -1.64 6.76
CA HIS A 76 0.24 -1.41 6.49
C HIS A 76 1.16 -1.88 7.62
N GLY A 77 0.62 -2.24 8.77
CA GLY A 77 1.40 -2.50 9.98
C GLY A 77 1.96 -1.22 10.62
N VAL A 78 2.68 -1.44 11.72
CA VAL A 78 3.40 -0.43 12.50
C VAL A 78 4.68 -1.06 13.05
N SER A 79 5.59 -0.22 13.57
CA SER A 79 6.80 -0.66 14.26
C SER A 79 6.48 -1.48 15.51
N LYS A 80 7.43 -2.31 15.96
CA LYS A 80 7.29 -3.10 17.19
C LYS A 80 7.00 -2.23 18.41
N GLU A 81 7.58 -1.03 18.48
CA GLU A 81 7.38 -0.07 19.57
C GLU A 81 5.90 0.29 19.79
N ILE A 82 5.14 0.52 18.72
CA ILE A 82 3.71 0.85 18.83
C ILE A 82 2.92 -0.33 19.43
N TYR A 83 3.26 -1.58 19.06
CA TYR A 83 2.65 -2.76 19.70
C TYR A 83 2.93 -2.81 21.21
N ASP A 84 4.17 -2.49 21.59
CA ASP A 84 4.59 -2.51 22.99
C ASP A 84 3.90 -1.39 23.78
N MET A 85 3.77 -0.18 23.22
CA MET A 85 3.05 0.95 23.83
C MET A 85 1.58 0.62 24.11
N ILE A 86 0.84 0.11 23.11
CA ILE A 86 -0.58 -0.25 23.26
C ILE A 86 -0.77 -1.24 24.41
N LYS A 87 0.09 -2.27 24.47
CA LYS A 87 0.03 -3.30 25.53
C LYS A 87 0.40 -2.73 26.91
N GLN A 88 1.42 -1.88 26.99
CA GLN A 88 1.85 -1.27 28.25
C GLN A 88 0.78 -0.36 28.85
N GLN A 89 -0.03 0.30 28.02
CA GLN A 89 -1.16 1.12 28.46
C GLN A 89 -2.42 0.31 28.83
N GLY A 90 -2.40 -1.01 28.67
CA GLY A 90 -3.58 -1.85 28.93
C GLY A 90 -4.72 -1.68 27.90
N LEU A 91 -4.43 -1.08 26.74
CA LEU A 91 -5.40 -0.92 25.66
C LEU A 91 -5.65 -2.24 24.94
N HIS A 92 -6.87 -2.43 24.45
CA HIS A 92 -7.20 -3.63 23.67
C HIS A 92 -6.62 -3.50 22.25
N LEU A 93 -5.68 -4.38 21.91
CA LEU A 93 -5.01 -4.37 20.61
C LEU A 93 -5.73 -5.27 19.61
N ILE A 94 -6.11 -4.72 18.45
CA ILE A 94 -6.58 -5.51 17.31
C ILE A 94 -5.63 -5.31 16.14
N ASP A 95 -4.97 -6.39 15.73
CA ASP A 95 -4.08 -6.35 14.57
C ASP A 95 -4.85 -6.61 13.26
N ALA A 96 -4.97 -5.55 12.46
CA ALA A 96 -5.52 -5.60 11.11
C ALA A 96 -4.44 -5.56 10.01
N THR A 97 -3.16 -5.65 10.38
CA THR A 97 -2.03 -5.75 9.44
C THR A 97 -2.28 -6.88 8.43
N CYS A 98 -1.96 -6.59 7.17
CA CYS A 98 -2.06 -7.57 6.10
C CYS A 98 -1.10 -8.76 6.37
N PRO A 99 -1.53 -10.03 6.21
CA PRO A 99 -0.67 -11.18 6.44
C PRO A 99 0.63 -11.17 5.60
N PHE A 100 0.60 -10.58 4.40
CA PHE A 100 1.79 -10.40 3.57
C PHE A 100 2.79 -9.43 4.20
N VAL A 101 2.33 -8.37 4.86
CA VAL A 101 3.19 -7.43 5.60
C VAL A 101 3.73 -8.08 6.87
N LEU A 102 2.91 -8.81 7.62
CA LEU A 102 3.37 -9.56 8.80
C LEU A 102 4.46 -10.58 8.45
N LYS A 103 4.36 -11.22 7.27
CA LYS A 103 5.43 -12.10 6.77
C LYS A 103 6.76 -11.35 6.62
N ILE A 104 6.74 -10.11 6.11
CA ILE A 104 7.94 -9.27 5.98
C ILE A 104 8.50 -8.92 7.35
N HIS A 105 7.65 -8.51 8.30
CA HIS A 105 8.06 -8.21 9.68
C HIS A 105 8.81 -9.41 10.31
N ASN A 106 8.28 -10.63 10.14
CA ASN A 106 8.93 -11.84 10.63
C ASN A 106 10.26 -12.11 9.92
N ILE A 107 10.32 -11.97 8.59
CA ILE A 107 11.55 -12.15 7.81
C ILE A 107 12.65 -11.20 8.30
N VAL A 108 12.36 -9.90 8.37
CA VAL A 108 13.39 -8.92 8.70
C VAL A 108 13.89 -9.10 10.13
N ARG A 109 13.00 -9.40 11.08
CA ARG A 109 13.35 -9.73 12.46
C ARG A 109 14.26 -10.95 12.54
N GLU A 110 13.90 -12.04 11.86
CA GLU A 110 14.67 -13.28 11.92
C GLU A 110 16.04 -13.16 11.23
N GLN A 111 16.12 -12.43 10.12
CA GLN A 111 17.37 -12.23 9.39
C GLN A 111 18.29 -11.24 10.12
N SER A 112 17.74 -10.16 10.70
CA SER A 112 18.51 -9.22 11.51
C SER A 112 19.06 -9.88 12.77
N ALA A 113 18.25 -10.71 13.45
CA ALA A 113 18.70 -11.46 14.63
C ALA A 113 19.84 -12.46 14.31
N LYS A 114 19.95 -12.91 13.05
CA LYS A 114 21.07 -13.73 12.56
C LYS A 114 22.30 -12.91 12.13
N GLY A 115 22.27 -11.59 12.32
CA GLY A 115 23.36 -10.67 11.99
C GLY A 115 23.37 -10.19 10.52
N ALA A 116 22.35 -10.51 9.73
CA ALA A 116 22.26 -10.06 8.35
C ALA A 116 21.94 -8.56 8.29
N ARG A 117 22.57 -7.84 7.35
CA ARG A 117 22.20 -6.45 7.05
C ARG A 117 20.90 -6.44 6.24
N ILE A 118 19.85 -5.86 6.81
CA ILE A 118 18.58 -5.70 6.11
C ILE A 118 18.64 -4.53 5.13
N VAL A 119 18.19 -4.77 3.90
CA VAL A 119 17.94 -3.74 2.89
C VAL A 119 16.46 -3.82 2.49
N ILE A 120 15.73 -2.74 2.67
CA ILE A 120 14.32 -2.61 2.33
C ILE A 120 14.22 -1.80 1.03
N ILE A 121 13.79 -2.44 -0.05
CA ILE A 121 13.48 -1.77 -1.31
C ILE A 121 12.07 -1.18 -1.22
N GLY A 122 11.96 0.13 -1.04
CA GLY A 122 10.69 0.80 -0.78
C GLY A 122 10.84 2.29 -0.50
N ASN A 123 9.72 3.00 -0.43
CA ASN A 123 9.74 4.42 -0.09
C ASN A 123 9.90 4.63 1.42
N LYS A 124 10.97 5.32 1.84
CA LYS A 124 11.33 5.55 3.24
C LYS A 124 10.24 6.19 4.09
N SER A 125 9.45 7.11 3.54
CA SER A 125 8.37 7.78 4.27
C SER A 125 7.03 7.04 4.23
N HIS A 126 7.00 5.82 3.66
CA HIS A 126 5.76 5.07 3.57
C HIS A 126 5.48 4.30 4.88
N PRO A 127 4.25 4.37 5.43
CA PRO A 127 3.79 3.62 6.59
C PRO A 127 4.27 2.17 6.73
N GLU A 128 4.17 1.43 5.63
CA GLU A 128 4.57 0.02 5.57
C GLU A 128 6.09 -0.14 5.74
N VAL A 129 6.89 0.76 5.16
CA VAL A 129 8.35 0.71 5.23
C VAL A 129 8.84 1.12 6.61
N GLU A 130 8.21 2.13 7.23
CA GLU A 130 8.43 2.48 8.64
C GLU A 130 8.10 1.30 9.57
N GLY A 131 6.98 0.63 9.29
CA GLY A 131 6.58 -0.61 9.95
C GLY A 131 7.70 -1.64 9.87
N ILE A 132 8.07 -2.08 8.66
CA ILE A 132 9.11 -3.08 8.41
C ILE A 132 10.44 -2.69 9.09
N TYR A 133 10.86 -1.42 8.96
CA TYR A 133 12.09 -0.92 9.58
C TYR A 133 12.08 -1.12 11.09
N GLY A 134 10.95 -0.84 11.75
CA GLY A 134 10.77 -1.02 13.19
C GLY A 134 10.78 -2.47 13.70
N TRP A 135 10.94 -3.46 12.81
CA TRP A 135 11.16 -4.87 13.16
C TRP A 135 12.58 -5.36 12.86
N CYS A 136 13.47 -4.48 12.41
CA CYS A 136 14.87 -4.82 12.10
C CYS A 136 15.78 -4.55 13.32
N ASP A 137 16.39 -5.60 13.87
CA ASP A 137 17.41 -5.43 14.92
C ASP A 137 18.66 -4.76 14.35
N GLY A 138 19.12 -3.68 14.98
CA GLY A 138 20.27 -2.89 14.47
C GLY A 138 19.96 -2.03 13.24
N GLY A 139 18.69 -1.89 12.86
CA GLY A 139 18.22 -1.05 11.76
C GLY A 139 18.40 -1.64 10.36
N ALA A 140 17.96 -0.90 9.35
CA ALA A 140 18.01 -1.31 7.94
C ALA A 140 18.55 -0.19 7.03
N ALA A 141 18.92 -0.53 5.80
CA ALA A 141 19.03 0.46 4.72
C ALA A 141 17.69 0.50 3.98
N VAL A 142 17.23 1.68 3.59
CA VAL A 142 16.04 1.83 2.75
C VAL A 142 16.48 2.42 1.41
N ILE A 143 16.13 1.76 0.31
CA ILE A 143 16.55 2.13 -1.04
C ILE A 143 15.32 2.18 -1.94
N ALA A 144 15.12 3.30 -2.61
CA ALA A 144 14.05 3.56 -3.55
C ALA A 144 14.57 3.96 -4.94
N THR A 145 15.84 4.36 -5.08
CA THR A 145 16.41 4.87 -6.33
C THR A 145 17.69 4.15 -6.75
N GLU A 146 18.03 4.25 -8.03
CA GLU A 146 19.28 3.68 -8.57
C GLU A 146 20.51 4.35 -7.97
N GLU A 147 20.44 5.66 -7.72
CA GLU A 147 21.50 6.42 -7.05
C GLU A 147 21.76 5.88 -5.63
N GLU A 148 20.70 5.64 -4.86
CA GLU A 148 20.81 5.04 -3.52
C GLU A 148 21.39 3.62 -3.58
N ALA A 149 20.99 2.82 -4.59
CA ALA A 149 21.55 1.49 -4.80
C ALA A 149 23.04 1.54 -5.21
N LEU A 150 23.44 2.48 -6.05
CA LEU A 150 24.84 2.69 -6.45
C LEU A 150 25.70 3.16 -5.26
N ASN A 151 25.15 3.97 -4.37
CA ASN A 151 25.84 4.47 -3.18
C ASN A 151 25.78 3.49 -1.99
N PHE A 152 24.98 2.43 -2.08
CA PHE A 152 24.88 1.44 -1.02
C PHE A 152 26.20 0.70 -0.79
N THR A 153 26.57 0.60 0.48
CA THR A 153 27.74 -0.13 0.96
C THR A 153 27.36 -0.99 2.17
N SER A 154 28.06 -2.12 2.32
CA SER A 154 27.93 -3.02 3.48
C SER A 154 29.31 -3.52 3.91
N THR A 155 29.41 -3.96 5.16
CA THR A 155 30.66 -4.49 5.72
C THR A 155 31.08 -5.76 4.96
N PRO A 156 32.37 -5.88 4.55
CA PRO A 156 32.85 -7.07 3.87
C PRO A 156 32.55 -8.36 4.65
N GLY A 157 32.00 -9.37 3.97
CA GLY A 157 31.64 -10.65 4.57
C GLY A 157 30.33 -10.64 5.37
N GLN A 158 29.66 -9.50 5.52
CA GLN A 158 28.32 -9.46 6.11
C GLN A 158 27.28 -9.92 5.09
N LYS A 159 26.44 -10.88 5.50
CA LYS A 159 25.30 -11.31 4.69
C LYS A 159 24.26 -10.20 4.59
N ILE A 160 23.68 -10.01 3.41
CA ILE A 160 22.64 -9.02 3.14
C ILE A 160 21.32 -9.74 2.90
N CYS A 161 20.24 -9.26 3.52
CA CYS A 161 18.88 -9.72 3.21
C CYS A 161 18.10 -8.57 2.59
N ILE A 162 17.70 -8.73 1.34
CA ILE A 162 16.90 -7.75 0.60
C ILE A 162 15.43 -8.17 0.65
N VAL A 163 14.56 -7.27 1.14
CA VAL A 163 13.10 -7.38 1.05
C VAL A 163 12.54 -6.17 0.31
N SER A 164 11.28 -6.22 -0.09
CA SER A 164 10.59 -5.10 -0.76
C SER A 164 9.27 -4.72 -0.09
N GLN A 165 8.92 -3.44 -0.18
CA GLN A 165 7.55 -2.98 0.05
C GLN A 165 6.57 -3.73 -0.86
N THR A 166 5.45 -4.21 -0.31
CA THR A 166 4.47 -5.06 -1.01
C THR A 166 3.87 -4.41 -2.26
N THR A 167 3.83 -3.09 -2.30
CA THR A 167 3.25 -2.26 -3.38
C THR A 167 4.31 -1.60 -4.27
N PHE A 168 5.57 -2.04 -4.20
CA PHE A 168 6.64 -1.49 -5.03
C PHE A 168 6.49 -1.92 -6.51
N ASN A 169 7.13 -1.18 -7.42
CA ASN A 169 7.14 -1.52 -8.84
C ASN A 169 8.10 -2.69 -9.09
N TYR A 170 7.62 -3.76 -9.72
CA TYR A 170 8.39 -4.99 -9.93
C TYR A 170 9.65 -4.79 -10.80
N ASN A 171 9.54 -4.05 -11.91
CA ASN A 171 10.67 -3.78 -12.81
C ASN A 171 11.75 -2.95 -12.11
N LYS A 172 11.32 -1.93 -11.35
CA LYS A 172 12.22 -1.10 -10.55
C LYS A 172 12.92 -1.92 -9.47
N PHE A 173 12.20 -2.80 -8.77
CA PHE A 173 12.79 -3.70 -7.78
C PHE A 173 13.92 -4.55 -8.39
N ASN A 174 13.67 -5.21 -9.54
CA ASN A 174 14.67 -6.04 -10.21
C ASN A 174 15.93 -5.24 -10.57
N LYS A 175 15.76 -4.02 -11.11
CA LYS A 175 16.88 -3.14 -11.45
C LYS A 175 17.71 -2.74 -10.23
N LEU A 176 17.06 -2.44 -9.10
CA LEU A 176 17.77 -2.10 -7.85
C LEU A 176 18.52 -3.31 -7.27
N VAL A 177 17.91 -4.50 -7.35
CA VAL A 177 18.56 -5.75 -6.92
C VAL A 177 19.77 -6.04 -7.80
N GLU A 178 19.69 -5.86 -9.12
CA GLU A 178 20.80 -6.05 -10.05
C GLU A 178 22.00 -5.16 -9.69
N ILE A 179 21.78 -3.86 -9.52
CA ILE A 179 22.83 -2.89 -9.10
C ILE A 179 23.51 -3.33 -7.79
N ILE A 180 22.74 -3.82 -6.81
CA ILE A 180 23.31 -4.26 -5.53
C ILE A 180 24.07 -5.59 -5.69
N SER A 181 23.57 -6.48 -6.56
CA SER A 181 24.19 -7.80 -6.83
C SER A 181 25.56 -7.66 -7.49
N GLU A 182 25.71 -6.70 -8.41
CA GLU A 182 26.96 -6.42 -9.11
C GLU A 182 28.11 -5.98 -8.18
N LYS A 183 27.79 -5.56 -6.95
CA LYS A 183 28.79 -5.18 -5.93
C LYS A 183 29.48 -6.38 -5.26
N GLY A 184 29.04 -7.62 -5.53
CA GLY A 184 29.69 -8.85 -5.07
C GLY A 184 29.43 -9.23 -3.60
N TYR A 185 28.34 -8.74 -3.00
CA TYR A 185 27.92 -9.13 -1.65
C TYR A 185 27.29 -10.54 -1.60
N ASP A 186 27.32 -11.20 -0.45
CA ASP A 186 26.49 -12.39 -0.18
C ASP A 186 25.05 -11.93 0.08
N ILE A 187 24.22 -11.97 -0.96
CA ILE A 187 22.84 -11.48 -0.94
C ILE A 187 21.82 -12.62 -0.88
N LEU A 188 20.85 -12.48 0.03
CA LEU A 188 19.61 -13.21 0.03
C LEU A 188 18.50 -12.26 -0.42
N VAL A 189 17.98 -12.48 -1.64
CA VAL A 189 16.88 -11.68 -2.18
C VAL A 189 15.56 -12.38 -1.92
N LEU A 190 14.71 -11.76 -1.11
CA LEU A 190 13.35 -12.20 -0.85
C LEU A 190 12.39 -11.19 -1.47
N ASN A 191 11.90 -11.49 -2.67
CA ASN A 191 10.88 -10.66 -3.30
C ASN A 191 9.58 -10.76 -2.50
N THR A 192 9.23 -9.68 -1.81
CA THR A 192 8.04 -9.56 -0.98
C THR A 192 6.97 -8.63 -1.56
N ILE A 193 7.10 -8.25 -2.85
CA ILE A 193 6.00 -7.64 -3.61
C ILE A 193 4.84 -8.62 -3.64
N CYS A 194 3.63 -8.16 -3.29
CA CYS A 194 2.50 -9.07 -3.16
C CYS A 194 1.89 -9.42 -4.51
N ASN A 195 1.36 -10.64 -4.64
CA ASN A 195 0.76 -11.12 -5.89
C ASN A 195 -0.40 -10.22 -6.36
N ALA A 196 -1.22 -9.73 -5.42
CA ALA A 196 -2.33 -8.83 -5.76
C ALA A 196 -1.86 -7.51 -6.39
N THR A 197 -0.67 -7.02 -6.03
CA THR A 197 -0.04 -5.88 -6.70
C THR A 197 0.49 -6.28 -8.07
N ALA A 198 1.20 -7.39 -8.18
CA ALA A 198 1.77 -7.84 -9.44
C ALA A 198 0.70 -8.10 -10.52
N GLU A 199 -0.33 -8.89 -10.20
CA GLU A 199 -1.45 -9.20 -11.11
C GLU A 199 -2.15 -7.93 -11.61
N ARG A 200 -2.35 -6.97 -10.70
CA ARG A 200 -3.00 -5.71 -11.00
C ARG A 200 -2.15 -4.79 -11.87
N GLN A 201 -0.83 -4.74 -11.63
CA GLN A 201 0.11 -4.00 -12.48
C GLN A 201 0.13 -4.58 -13.89
N THR A 202 0.18 -5.91 -14.02
CA THR A 202 0.13 -6.61 -15.30
C THR A 202 -1.19 -6.35 -16.04
N GLU A 203 -2.33 -6.57 -15.38
CA GLU A 203 -3.65 -6.35 -15.99
C GLU A 203 -3.85 -4.89 -16.41
N ALA A 204 -3.43 -3.92 -15.59
CA ALA A 204 -3.52 -2.51 -15.92
C ALA A 204 -2.69 -2.15 -17.16
N ALA A 205 -1.47 -2.68 -17.29
CA ALA A 205 -0.63 -2.48 -18.47
C ALA A 205 -1.24 -3.11 -19.73
N GLU A 206 -1.80 -4.32 -19.61
CA GLU A 206 -2.46 -5.02 -20.73
C GLU A 206 -3.69 -4.26 -21.23
N ILE A 207 -4.52 -3.75 -20.32
CA ILE A 207 -5.69 -2.93 -20.69
C ILE A 207 -5.23 -1.62 -21.31
N ALA A 208 -4.25 -0.93 -20.72
CA ALA A 208 -3.75 0.35 -21.23
C ALA A 208 -3.25 0.27 -22.68
N LYS A 209 -2.64 -0.86 -23.09
CA LYS A 209 -2.21 -1.10 -24.47
C LYS A 209 -3.35 -1.27 -25.48
N ALA A 210 -4.58 -1.52 -25.03
CA ALA A 210 -5.70 -1.94 -25.85
C ALA A 210 -6.88 -0.95 -25.84
N VAL A 211 -6.71 0.23 -25.23
CA VAL A 211 -7.77 1.25 -25.08
C VAL A 211 -7.28 2.64 -25.49
N ASP A 212 -8.23 3.53 -25.80
CA ASP A 212 -7.93 4.89 -26.24
C ASP A 212 -7.69 5.85 -25.05
N ALA A 213 -8.25 5.52 -23.89
CA ALA A 213 -8.05 6.22 -22.62
C ALA A 213 -8.12 5.27 -21.42
N MET A 214 -7.40 5.62 -20.36
CA MET A 214 -7.39 4.92 -19.07
C MET A 214 -7.88 5.82 -17.94
N ILE A 215 -8.75 5.31 -17.09
CA ILE A 215 -9.16 5.95 -15.84
C ILE A 215 -8.63 5.12 -14.67
N VAL A 216 -7.80 5.72 -13.82
CA VAL A 216 -7.20 5.09 -12.64
C VAL A 216 -7.81 5.71 -11.38
N ILE A 217 -8.57 4.91 -10.64
CA ILE A 217 -9.38 5.37 -9.51
C ILE A 217 -8.69 5.04 -8.17
N GLY A 218 -8.39 6.04 -7.34
CA GLY A 218 -8.00 5.82 -5.95
C GLY A 218 -7.36 7.01 -5.25
N GLY A 219 -7.15 6.89 -3.93
CA GLY A 219 -6.63 7.98 -3.11
C GLY A 219 -5.20 8.40 -3.47
N ARG A 220 -4.91 9.71 -3.53
CA ARG A 220 -3.58 10.24 -3.93
C ARG A 220 -2.43 9.75 -3.07
N ASN A 221 -2.68 9.37 -1.82
CA ASN A 221 -1.68 8.83 -0.90
C ASN A 221 -1.50 7.30 -1.04
N SER A 222 -2.24 6.65 -1.94
CA SER A 222 -2.15 5.21 -2.18
C SER A 222 -0.97 4.89 -3.09
N SER A 223 0.10 4.33 -2.50
CA SER A 223 1.26 3.81 -3.23
C SER A 223 0.83 2.97 -4.43
N ASN A 224 -0.03 1.98 -4.23
CA ASN A 224 -0.51 1.11 -5.30
C ASN A 224 -1.20 1.89 -6.43
N THR A 225 -2.05 2.87 -6.11
CA THR A 225 -2.79 3.65 -7.14
C THR A 225 -1.83 4.52 -7.96
N GLN A 226 -0.86 5.16 -7.32
CA GLN A 226 0.18 5.92 -8.03
C GLN A 226 0.95 5.04 -9.03
N LYS A 227 1.35 3.83 -8.62
CA LYS A 227 2.05 2.90 -9.53
C LYS A 227 1.18 2.50 -10.71
N LEU A 228 -0.11 2.22 -10.49
CA LEU A 228 -1.03 1.90 -11.60
C LEU A 228 -1.12 3.07 -12.58
N PHE A 229 -1.20 4.30 -12.08
CA PHE A 229 -1.24 5.48 -12.93
C PHE A 229 0.03 5.63 -13.76
N GLU A 230 1.21 5.51 -13.15
CA GLU A 230 2.50 5.54 -13.86
C GLU A 230 2.57 4.47 -14.96
N ILE A 231 2.17 3.24 -14.65
CA ILE A 231 2.15 2.12 -15.60
C ILE A 231 1.19 2.42 -16.76
N CYS A 232 -0.05 2.84 -16.46
CA CYS A 232 -1.03 3.15 -17.49
C CYS A 232 -0.57 4.32 -18.36
N LYS A 233 -0.01 5.38 -17.76
CA LYS A 233 0.46 6.58 -18.47
C LYS A 233 1.60 6.28 -19.43
N ASN A 234 2.45 5.31 -19.11
CA ASN A 234 3.54 4.87 -20.00
C ASN A 234 3.02 4.13 -21.24
N GLU A 235 1.85 3.49 -21.17
CA GLU A 235 1.29 2.67 -22.24
C GLU A 235 0.14 3.38 -22.98
N CYS A 236 -0.55 4.32 -22.32
CA CYS A 236 -1.69 5.07 -22.83
C CYS A 236 -1.56 6.55 -22.46
N GLU A 237 -1.37 7.41 -23.46
CA GLU A 237 -1.17 8.86 -23.24
C GLU A 237 -2.37 9.49 -22.52
N ASN A 238 -3.60 9.08 -22.86
CA ASN A 238 -4.84 9.58 -22.25
C ASN A 238 -5.17 8.84 -20.95
N THR A 239 -4.27 8.91 -19.97
CA THR A 239 -4.48 8.34 -18.63
C THR A 239 -4.87 9.42 -17.62
N TYR A 240 -6.00 9.21 -16.93
CA TYR A 240 -6.60 10.12 -15.96
C TYR A 240 -6.55 9.53 -14.55
N TYR A 241 -6.17 10.34 -13.57
CA TYR A 241 -6.15 9.98 -12.16
C TYR A 241 -7.33 10.64 -11.45
N ILE A 242 -8.22 9.86 -10.86
CA ILE A 242 -9.38 10.37 -10.11
C ILE A 242 -9.51 9.70 -8.73
N GLN A 243 -10.02 10.41 -7.74
CA GLN A 243 -10.41 9.82 -6.44
C GLN A 243 -11.88 9.42 -6.45
N THR A 244 -12.73 10.26 -7.05
CA THR A 244 -14.18 10.08 -7.18
C THR A 244 -14.64 10.51 -8.57
N LEU A 245 -15.91 10.28 -8.91
CA LEU A 245 -16.50 10.73 -10.16
C LEU A 245 -16.41 12.26 -10.35
N VAL A 246 -16.41 13.03 -9.27
CA VAL A 246 -16.35 14.51 -9.32
C VAL A 246 -15.04 15.02 -9.91
N ASP A 247 -13.96 14.22 -9.84
CA ASP A 247 -12.66 14.59 -10.40
C ASP A 247 -12.57 14.36 -11.92
N LEU A 248 -13.58 13.69 -12.51
CA LEU A 248 -13.60 13.38 -13.93
C LEU A 248 -14.27 14.51 -14.70
N ASP A 249 -13.48 15.28 -15.45
CA ASP A 249 -14.01 16.21 -16.44
C ASP A 249 -14.33 15.44 -17.73
N VAL A 250 -15.56 14.96 -17.85
CA VAL A 250 -16.05 14.21 -19.01
C VAL A 250 -15.97 15.02 -20.32
N HIS A 251 -16.00 16.34 -20.26
CA HIS A 251 -15.92 17.20 -21.44
C HIS A 251 -14.48 17.37 -21.96
N SER A 252 -13.49 17.04 -21.13
CA SER A 252 -12.07 17.02 -21.52
C SER A 252 -11.65 15.75 -22.26
N LEU A 253 -12.53 14.75 -22.34
CA LEU A 253 -12.24 13.47 -22.98
C LEU A 253 -12.44 13.60 -24.50
N PRO A 254 -11.41 13.30 -25.32
CA PRO A 254 -11.59 13.15 -26.75
C PRO A 254 -12.67 12.12 -27.07
N SER A 255 -13.20 12.13 -28.30
CA SER A 255 -14.09 11.07 -28.76
C SER A 255 -13.34 9.72 -28.74
N MET A 256 -13.64 8.88 -27.74
CA MET A 256 -13.00 7.58 -27.54
C MET A 256 -13.94 6.44 -27.93
N SER A 257 -13.42 5.38 -28.53
CA SER A 257 -14.21 4.18 -28.82
C SER A 257 -14.15 3.17 -27.67
N CYS A 258 -13.02 3.16 -26.95
CA CYS A 258 -12.71 2.20 -25.90
C CYS A 258 -12.04 2.89 -24.69
N VAL A 259 -12.65 2.80 -23.51
CA VAL A 259 -12.09 3.31 -22.25
C VAL A 259 -11.80 2.16 -21.30
N GLY A 260 -10.57 2.14 -20.76
CA GLY A 260 -10.16 1.22 -19.70
C GLY A 260 -10.35 1.85 -18.32
N ILE A 261 -10.79 1.07 -17.35
CA ILE A 261 -10.94 1.48 -15.95
C ILE A 261 -10.17 0.52 -15.06
N THR A 262 -9.31 1.04 -14.19
CA THR A 262 -8.69 0.28 -13.10
C THR A 262 -8.79 1.07 -11.80
N ALA A 263 -8.50 0.42 -10.67
CA ALA A 263 -8.58 1.08 -9.38
C ALA A 263 -7.55 0.53 -8.40
N GLY A 264 -7.11 1.39 -7.49
CA GLY A 264 -6.22 1.03 -6.40
C GLY A 264 -6.78 -0.07 -5.51
N ALA A 265 -5.89 -0.80 -4.83
CA ALA A 265 -6.27 -1.85 -3.88
C ALA A 265 -7.06 -1.32 -2.67
N SER A 266 -7.09 0.00 -2.46
CA SER A 266 -7.82 0.70 -1.40
C SER A 266 -9.10 1.41 -1.89
N THR A 267 -9.51 1.21 -3.15
CA THR A 267 -10.69 1.89 -3.72
C THR A 267 -11.95 1.03 -3.54
N PRO A 268 -13.03 1.55 -2.93
CA PRO A 268 -14.30 0.83 -2.81
C PRO A 268 -14.98 0.56 -4.15
N ASN A 269 -15.65 -0.60 -4.28
CA ASN A 269 -16.38 -0.98 -5.50
C ASN A 269 -17.46 0.03 -5.89
N LYS A 270 -18.13 0.64 -4.90
CA LYS A 270 -19.15 1.66 -5.15
C LYS A 270 -18.63 2.81 -6.02
N ILE A 271 -17.43 3.31 -5.75
CA ILE A 271 -16.82 4.40 -6.53
C ILE A 271 -16.50 3.93 -7.96
N ILE A 272 -16.04 2.69 -8.10
CA ILE A 272 -15.71 2.09 -9.42
C ILE A 272 -16.98 1.93 -10.26
N GLU A 273 -18.08 1.45 -9.65
CA GLU A 273 -19.37 1.29 -10.30
C GLU A 273 -19.98 2.64 -10.71
N GLU A 274 -19.90 3.66 -9.84
CA GLU A 274 -20.35 5.02 -10.16
C GLU A 274 -19.62 5.59 -11.38
N VAL A 275 -18.29 5.49 -11.42
CA VAL A 275 -17.47 5.93 -12.56
C VAL A 275 -17.79 5.12 -13.82
N GLN A 276 -17.86 3.78 -13.70
CA GLN A 276 -18.16 2.90 -14.83
C GLN A 276 -19.52 3.22 -15.46
N ASN A 277 -20.54 3.46 -14.64
CA ASN A 277 -21.89 3.77 -15.12
C ASN A 277 -21.95 5.14 -15.78
N ASN A 278 -21.29 6.16 -15.23
CA ASN A 278 -21.22 7.47 -15.84
C ASN A 278 -20.50 7.42 -17.21
N VAL A 279 -19.33 6.79 -17.28
CA VAL A 279 -18.56 6.64 -18.53
C VAL A 279 -19.32 5.88 -19.61
N ARG A 280 -20.19 4.92 -19.25
CA ARG A 280 -21.02 4.22 -20.25
C ARG A 280 -22.17 5.06 -20.82
N ASN A 281 -22.66 6.02 -20.03
CA ASN A 281 -23.89 6.76 -20.33
C ASN A 281 -23.62 8.15 -20.93
N GLU A 282 -22.50 8.79 -20.56
CA GLU A 282 -22.19 10.18 -20.93
C GLU A 282 -21.10 10.31 -22.00
N LEU A 283 -20.42 9.20 -22.34
CA LEU A 283 -19.33 9.12 -23.30
C LEU A 283 -19.62 8.01 -24.34
#